data_AF-A0A7S2Z1D3-F1
#
_entry.id   AF-A0A7S2Z1D3-F1
#
_cell.length_a   1.000
_cell.length_b   1.000
_cell.length_c   1.000
_cell.angle_alpha   90.00
_cell.angle_beta   90.00
_cell.angle_gamma   90.00
#
_symmetry.space_group_name_H-M   'P 1'
#
loop_
_entity.id
_entity.type
_entity.pdbx_description
1 polymer ?
#
loop_
_entity_poly.entity_id
_entity_poly.type
_entity_poly.pdbx_seq_one_letter_code
_entity_poly.pdbx_strand_id
1 'polypeptide(L)'
;GSWGSLASWGALDSVAAAMATLGLAISAIADRQLYAYCNLDRKAKPPVLDRGLWHFSRHPNYVGEQIWWWSFALFAVARGDWLAMAGPFINSLVLAHVTELTEQHMLSTWTSKARVAEYKRYAKRTPKWLLC
;
A
#
# COMPACT_ATOMS: atom_id res chain seq x y z
N GLY A 1 43.03 1.82 -3.37
CA GLY A 1 41.59 1.58 -3.46
C GLY A 1 40.91 2.92 -3.58
N SER A 2 40.52 3.30 -4.79
CA SER A 2 39.76 4.53 -5.03
C SER A 2 38.34 4.31 -4.56
N TRP A 3 38.05 4.74 -3.33
CA TRP A 3 36.68 4.96 -2.89
C TRP A 3 36.06 5.96 -3.87
N GLY A 4 35.09 5.47 -4.66
CA GLY A 4 34.48 6.22 -5.74
C GLY A 4 33.92 7.56 -5.25
N SER A 5 33.95 8.56 -6.13
CA SER A 5 33.30 9.85 -5.91
C SER A 5 31.91 9.63 -5.34
N LEU A 6 31.64 10.14 -4.14
CA LEU A 6 30.27 10.18 -3.61
C LEU A 6 29.41 10.91 -4.66
N ALA A 7 28.46 10.20 -5.25
CA ALA A 7 27.52 10.80 -6.17
C ALA A 7 26.85 11.99 -5.46
N SER A 8 26.85 13.16 -6.12
CA SER A 8 26.27 14.38 -5.56
C SER A 8 24.76 14.22 -5.43
N TRP A 9 24.23 14.47 -4.23
CA TRP A 9 22.78 14.48 -3.97
C TRP A 9 22.08 15.50 -4.87
N GLY A 10 21.11 15.04 -5.66
CA GLY A 10 20.34 15.85 -6.60
C GLY A 10 18.90 16.11 -6.16
N ALA A 11 18.20 16.92 -6.95
CA ALA A 11 16.77 17.19 -6.72
C ALA A 11 15.91 15.93 -6.80
N LEU A 12 16.26 14.98 -7.68
CA LEU A 12 15.58 13.68 -7.80
C LEU A 12 15.73 12.83 -6.53
N ASP A 13 16.88 12.88 -5.86
CA ASP A 13 17.11 12.17 -4.61
C ASP A 13 16.21 12.74 -3.48
N SER A 14 16.03 14.06 -3.44
CA SER A 14 15.10 14.71 -2.50
C SER A 14 13.65 14.31 -2.76
N VAL A 15 13.22 14.27 -4.02
CA VAL A 15 11.86 13.81 -4.39
C VAL A 15 11.66 12.35 -4.02
N ALA A 16 12.63 11.49 -4.32
CA ALA A 16 12.61 10.08 -3.96
C ALA A 16 12.54 9.90 -2.44
N ALA A 17 13.36 10.62 -1.66
CA ALA A 17 13.32 10.57 -0.20
C ALA A 17 11.97 11.03 0.38
N ALA A 18 11.35 12.06 -0.22
CA ALA A 18 10.02 12.51 0.18
C ALA A 18 8.95 11.46 -0.13
N MET A 19 8.99 10.85 -1.32
CA MET A 19 8.10 9.75 -1.71
C MET A 19 8.26 8.56 -0.77
N ALA A 20 9.50 8.14 -0.48
CA ALA A 20 9.79 7.06 0.46
C ALA A 20 9.15 7.34 1.83
N THR A 21 9.41 8.52 2.39
CA THR A 21 8.87 8.92 3.69
C THR A 21 7.33 8.92 3.69
N LEU A 22 6.71 9.45 2.63
CA LEU A 22 5.26 9.48 2.49
C LEU A 22 4.66 8.08 2.37
N GLY A 23 5.25 7.22 1.55
CA GLY A 23 4.83 5.83 1.37
C GLY A 23 4.85 5.07 2.69
N LEU A 24 5.96 5.19 3.43
CA LEU A 24 6.12 4.58 4.75
C LEU A 24 5.08 5.11 5.75
N ALA A 25 4.84 6.42 5.77
CA ALA A 25 3.84 7.02 6.66
C ALA A 25 2.42 6.52 6.35
N ILE A 26 2.05 6.45 5.07
CA ILE A 26 0.75 5.92 4.63
C ILE A 26 0.59 4.46 5.09
N SER A 27 1.58 3.61 4.84
CA SER A 27 1.55 2.20 5.26
C SER A 27 1.44 2.06 6.78
N ALA A 28 2.25 2.80 7.54
CA ALA A 28 2.24 2.74 9.00
C ALA A 28 0.89 3.20 9.59
N ILE A 29 0.28 4.26 9.05
CA ILE A 29 -1.03 4.74 9.48
C ILE A 29 -2.13 3.73 9.11
N ALA A 30 -2.09 3.17 7.90
CA ALA A 30 -3.04 2.17 7.43
C ALA A 30 -3.02 0.91 8.31
N ASP A 31 -1.83 0.40 8.60
CA ASP A 31 -1.64 -0.79 9.45
C ASP A 31 -2.06 -0.51 10.89
N ARG A 32 -1.79 0.69 11.43
CA ARG A 32 -2.28 1.07 12.76
C ARG A 32 -3.81 1.13 12.81
N GLN A 33 -4.45 1.67 11.77
CA GLN A 33 -5.92 1.69 11.66
C GLN A 33 -6.49 0.26 11.58
N LEU A 34 -5.85 -0.62 10.81
CA LEU A 34 -6.25 -2.02 10.69
C LEU A 34 -6.05 -2.78 12.00
N TYR A 35 -4.92 -2.59 12.67
CA TYR A 35 -4.62 -3.19 13.97
C TYR A 35 -5.65 -2.78 15.03
N ALA A 36 -5.95 -1.48 15.11
CA ALA A 36 -6.99 -0.97 16.01
C ALA A 36 -8.35 -1.60 15.71
N TYR A 37 -8.74 -1.71 14.43
CA TYR A 37 -9.97 -2.39 14.02
C TYR A 37 -9.96 -3.88 14.38
N CYS A 38 -8.84 -4.57 14.18
CA CYS A 38 -8.66 -5.98 14.51
C CYS A 38 -8.91 -6.26 16.00
N ASN A 39 -8.51 -5.33 16.87
CA ASN A 39 -8.64 -5.44 18.33
C ASN A 39 -9.96 -4.92 18.90
N LEU A 40 -10.90 -4.46 18.08
CA LEU A 40 -12.24 -4.09 18.57
C LEU A 40 -13.02 -5.31 19.04
N ASP A 41 -13.80 -5.13 20.10
CA ASP A 41 -14.74 -6.13 20.59
C ASP A 41 -15.69 -6.58 19.49
N ARG A 42 -15.85 -7.90 19.34
CA ARG A 42 -16.69 -8.51 18.29
C ARG A 42 -18.12 -7.96 18.22
N LYS A 43 -18.70 -7.58 19.37
CA LYS A 43 -20.07 -7.04 19.45
C LYS A 43 -20.17 -5.58 18.99
N ALA A 44 -19.10 -4.81 19.12
CA ALA A 44 -19.05 -3.39 18.76
C ALA A 44 -18.36 -3.14 17.40
N LYS A 45 -17.72 -4.17 16.84
CA LYS A 45 -16.94 -4.08 15.61
C LYS A 45 -17.86 -3.89 14.39
N PRO A 46 -17.67 -2.81 13.60
CA PRO A 46 -18.43 -2.66 12.36
C PRO A 46 -18.08 -3.78 11.37
N PRO A 47 -18.95 -4.11 10.41
CA PRO A 47 -18.73 -5.21 9.47
C PRO A 47 -17.47 -5.06 8.60
N VAL A 48 -17.11 -3.80 8.29
CA VAL A 48 -15.97 -3.41 7.45
C VAL A 48 -15.28 -2.18 8.04
N LEU A 49 -13.98 -2.06 7.77
CA LEU A 49 -13.21 -0.85 8.07
C LEU A 49 -13.32 0.11 6.90
N ASP A 50 -14.15 1.14 7.06
CA ASP A 50 -14.40 2.20 6.06
C ASP A 50 -14.18 3.59 6.69
N ARG A 51 -13.04 3.76 7.36
CA ARG A 51 -12.67 5.02 8.02
C ARG A 51 -11.19 5.30 7.84
N GLY A 52 -10.82 6.57 7.90
CA GLY A 52 -9.43 6.98 7.71
C GLY A 52 -8.96 6.68 6.29
N LEU A 53 -7.77 6.10 6.15
CA LEU A 53 -7.20 5.77 4.83
C LEU A 53 -8.00 4.69 4.12
N TRP A 54 -8.66 3.82 4.87
CA TRP A 54 -9.52 2.75 4.34
C TRP A 54 -10.81 3.27 3.72
N HIS A 55 -11.17 4.54 3.92
CA HIS A 55 -12.30 5.13 3.19
C HIS A 55 -11.96 5.38 1.72
N PHE A 56 -10.71 5.78 1.45
CA PHE A 56 -10.23 6.19 0.13
C PHE A 56 -9.73 5.02 -0.72
N SER A 57 -9.18 3.99 -0.07
CA SER A 57 -8.65 2.79 -0.73
C SER A 57 -8.96 1.56 0.11
N ARG A 58 -9.21 0.41 -0.54
CA ARG A 58 -9.43 -0.86 0.16
C ARG A 58 -8.16 -1.50 0.67
N HIS A 59 -7.00 -1.10 0.16
CA HIS A 59 -5.69 -1.57 0.59
C HIS A 59 -4.70 -0.40 0.68
N PRO A 60 -4.93 0.58 1.58
CA PRO A 60 -4.11 1.78 1.65
C PRO A 60 -2.66 1.47 2.07
N ASN A 61 -2.44 0.37 2.79
CA ASN A 61 -1.11 -0.14 3.12
C ASN A 61 -0.31 -0.56 1.87
N TYR A 62 -0.95 -1.19 0.88
CA TYR A 62 -0.31 -1.54 -0.39
C TYR A 62 -0.04 -0.32 -1.28
N VAL A 63 -0.84 0.74 -1.15
CA VAL A 63 -0.56 2.02 -1.82
C VAL A 63 0.71 2.65 -1.26
N GLY A 64 0.84 2.71 0.06
CA GLY A 64 2.06 3.21 0.70
C GLY A 64 3.29 2.38 0.32
N GLU A 65 3.14 1.05 0.27
CA GLU A 65 4.22 0.15 -0.15
C GLU A 65 4.62 0.37 -1.62
N GLN A 66 3.67 0.61 -2.52
CA GLN A 66 4.01 0.96 -3.90
C GLN A 66 4.75 2.29 -3.98
N ILE A 67 4.29 3.33 -3.29
CA ILE A 67 4.98 4.64 -3.28
C ILE A 67 6.43 4.45 -2.77
N TRP A 68 6.60 3.62 -1.75
CA TRP A 68 7.91 3.26 -1.22
C TRP A 68 8.80 2.57 -2.27
N TRP A 69 8.31 1.54 -2.96
CA TRP A 69 9.10 0.85 -3.98
C TRP A 69 9.39 1.72 -5.21
N TRP A 70 8.43 2.53 -5.63
CA TRP A 70 8.63 3.46 -6.75
C TRP A 70 9.61 4.59 -6.39
N SER A 71 9.75 4.95 -5.11
CA SER A 71 10.80 5.89 -4.67
C SER A 71 12.21 5.34 -4.93
N PHE A 72 12.44 4.03 -4.76
CA PHE A 72 13.71 3.40 -5.12
C PHE A 72 13.95 3.38 -6.62
N ALA A 73 12.88 3.24 -7.42
CA ALA A 73 12.98 3.42 -8.88
C ALA A 73 13.48 4.84 -9.22
N LEU A 74 13.00 5.89 -8.53
CA LEU A 74 13.51 7.24 -8.76
C LEU A 74 15.00 7.38 -8.39
N PHE A 75 15.43 6.82 -7.25
CA PHE A 75 16.85 6.79 -6.88
C PHE A 75 17.70 6.06 -7.94
N ALA A 76 17.18 4.96 -8.49
CA ALA A 76 17.83 4.19 -9.55
C ALA A 76 17.97 5.00 -10.85
N VAL A 77 16.91 5.68 -11.27
CA VAL A 77 16.90 6.56 -12.45
C VAL A 77 17.90 7.71 -12.27
N ALA A 78 17.99 8.31 -11.08
CA ALA A 78 18.94 9.38 -10.79
C ALA A 78 20.41 8.96 -10.98
N ARG A 79 20.71 7.65 -10.86
CA ARG A 79 22.05 7.09 -11.07
C ARG A 79 22.22 6.37 -12.41
N GLY A 80 21.19 6.34 -13.25
CA GLY A 80 21.21 5.61 -14.53
C GLY A 80 21.16 4.08 -14.39
N ASP A 81 20.78 3.55 -13.22
CA ASP A 81 20.66 2.11 -12.97
C ASP A 81 19.25 1.62 -13.31
N TRP A 82 18.95 1.47 -14.59
CA TRP A 82 17.63 1.07 -15.06
C TRP A 82 17.23 -0.35 -14.62
N LEU A 83 18.19 -1.22 -14.29
CA LEU A 83 17.90 -2.59 -13.86
C LEU A 83 17.20 -2.61 -12.50
N ALA A 84 17.49 -1.66 -11.62
CA ALA A 84 16.83 -1.53 -10.33
C ALA A 84 15.34 -1.16 -10.45
N MET A 85 14.83 -0.77 -11.63
CA MET A 85 13.39 -0.62 -11.86
C MET A 85 12.64 -1.96 -11.91
N ALA A 86 13.33 -3.09 -12.16
CA ALA A 86 12.68 -4.40 -12.17
C ALA A 86 12.01 -4.73 -10.83
N GLY A 87 12.61 -4.31 -9.71
CA GLY A 87 12.07 -4.49 -8.36
C GLY A 87 10.65 -3.92 -8.18
N PRO A 88 10.41 -2.60 -8.34
CA PRO A 88 9.09 -2.01 -8.21
C PRO A 88 8.07 -2.58 -9.20
N PHE A 89 8.48 -2.93 -10.43
CA PHE A 89 7.57 -3.58 -11.39
C PHE A 89 7.11 -4.96 -10.92
N ILE A 90 8.05 -5.83 -10.53
CA ILE A 90 7.73 -7.16 -10.01
C ILE A 90 6.88 -7.03 -8.75
N ASN A 91 7.25 -6.13 -7.84
CA ASN A 91 6.49 -5.90 -6.61
C ASN A 91 5.05 -5.44 -6.89
N SER A 92 4.86 -4.55 -7.88
CA SER A 92 3.53 -4.08 -8.28
C SER A 92 2.66 -5.23 -8.82
N LEU A 93 3.25 -6.14 -9.61
CA LEU A 93 2.53 -7.33 -10.11
C LEU A 93 2.17 -8.30 -8.97
N VAL A 94 3.11 -8.56 -8.07
CA VAL A 94 2.90 -9.42 -6.90
C VAL A 94 1.80 -8.85 -6.00
N LEU A 95 1.87 -7.55 -5.67
CA LEU A 95 0.85 -6.91 -4.85
C LEU A 95 -0.52 -6.94 -5.52
N ALA A 96 -0.61 -6.75 -6.84
CA ALA A 96 -1.88 -6.81 -7.55
C ALA A 96 -2.51 -8.21 -7.44
N HIS A 97 -1.69 -9.26 -7.53
CA HIS A 97 -2.12 -10.63 -7.35
C HIS A 97 -2.52 -10.93 -5.89
N VAL A 98 -1.69 -10.54 -4.92
CA VAL A 98 -1.95 -10.72 -3.48
C VAL A 98 -3.21 -9.99 -3.04
N THR A 99 -3.49 -8.81 -3.61
CA THR A 99 -4.72 -8.06 -3.37
C THR A 99 -5.95 -8.90 -3.70
N GLU A 100 -5.95 -9.54 -4.88
CA GLU A 100 -7.07 -10.38 -5.30
C GLU A 100 -7.21 -11.62 -4.39
N LEU A 101 -6.10 -12.30 -4.10
CA LEU A 101 -6.11 -13.45 -3.20
C LEU A 101 -6.65 -13.10 -1.81
N THR A 102 -6.26 -11.94 -1.28
CA THR A 102 -6.70 -11.45 0.03
C THR A 102 -8.20 -11.20 0.04
N GLU A 103 -8.74 -10.53 -0.97
CA GLU A 103 -10.18 -10.28 -1.07
C GLU A 103 -10.99 -11.56 -1.22
N GLN A 104 -10.52 -12.49 -2.06
CA GLN A 104 -11.14 -13.81 -2.23
C GLN A 104 -11.13 -14.60 -0.92
N HIS A 105 -10.01 -14.60 -0.21
CA HIS A 105 -9.87 -15.27 1.09
C HIS A 105 -10.80 -14.67 2.15
N MET A 106 -10.94 -13.33 2.19
CA MET A 106 -11.89 -12.67 3.09
C MET A 106 -13.33 -13.12 2.80
N LEU A 107 -13.71 -13.14 1.51
CA LEU A 107 -15.07 -13.52 1.09
C LEU A 107 -15.37 -15.00 1.33
N SER A 108 -14.39 -15.89 1.21
CA SER A 108 -14.59 -17.33 1.46
C SER A 108 -14.62 -17.67 2.96
N THR A 109 -13.91 -16.92 3.79
CA THR A 109 -13.80 -17.18 5.24
C THR A 109 -14.97 -16.57 6.02
N TRP A 110 -15.62 -15.52 5.52
CA TRP A 110 -16.73 -14.88 6.22
C TRP A 110 -18.03 -15.67 6.12
N THR A 111 -18.48 -16.22 7.25
CA THR A 111 -19.75 -16.97 7.35
C THR A 111 -20.98 -16.06 7.34
N SER A 112 -20.85 -14.79 7.73
CA SER A 112 -21.96 -13.84 7.78
C SER A 112 -22.27 -13.24 6.40
N LYS A 113 -23.42 -13.62 5.83
CA LYS A 113 -23.93 -13.05 4.57
C LYS A 113 -24.13 -11.54 4.66
N ALA A 114 -24.53 -11.03 5.82
CA ALA A 114 -24.68 -9.59 6.06
C ALA A 114 -23.34 -8.86 5.93
N ARG A 115 -22.26 -9.41 6.51
CA ARG A 115 -20.91 -8.84 6.39
C ARG A 115 -20.42 -8.81 4.93
N VAL A 116 -20.64 -9.91 4.21
CA VAL A 116 -20.29 -10.00 2.78
C VAL A 116 -21.06 -8.95 1.96
N ALA A 117 -22.35 -8.75 2.25
CA ALA A 117 -23.16 -7.73 1.58
C ALA A 117 -22.64 -6.30 1.84
N GLU A 118 -22.29 -5.98 3.08
CA GLU A 118 -21.70 -4.69 3.43
C GLU A 118 -20.35 -4.45 2.75
N TYR A 119 -19.48 -5.46 2.70
CA TYR A 119 -18.22 -5.35 1.96
C TYR A 119 -18.42 -5.14 0.47
N LYS A 120 -19.41 -5.80 -0.15
CA LYS A 120 -19.75 -5.55 -1.56
C LYS A 120 -20.25 -4.12 -1.79
N ARG A 121 -20.99 -3.53 -0.84
CA ARG A 121 -21.39 -2.11 -0.91
C ARG A 121 -20.17 -1.20 -0.81
N TYR A 122 -19.29 -1.47 0.14
CA TYR A 122 -18.02 -0.75 0.29
C TYR A 122 -17.14 -0.84 -0.96
N ALA A 123 -16.97 -2.03 -1.55
CA ALA A 123 -16.17 -2.24 -2.75
C ALA A 123 -16.70 -1.52 -4.01
N LYS A 124 -17.98 -1.12 -4.04
CA LYS A 124 -18.56 -0.33 -5.13
C LYS A 124 -18.19 1.15 -5.07
N ARG A 125 -17.93 1.68 -3.87
CA ARG A 125 -17.61 3.10 -3.65
C ARG A 125 -16.13 3.34 -3.39
N THR A 126 -15.39 2.31 -2.97
CA THR A 126 -13.97 2.42 -2.63
C THR A 126 -13.13 1.56 -3.58
N PRO A 127 -12.23 2.18 -4.36
CA PRO A 127 -11.31 1.47 -5.25
C PRO A 127 -10.32 0.59 -4.47
N LYS A 128 -9.68 -0.36 -5.16
CA LYS A 128 -8.66 -1.21 -4.52
C LYS A 128 -7.44 -0.40 -4.10
N TRP A 129 -6.88 0.36 -5.04
CA TRP A 129 -5.55 0.99 -4.90
C TRP A 129 -5.53 2.50 -5.17
N LEU A 130 -6.42 3.02 -6.03
CA LEU A 130 -6.45 4.46 -6.30
C LEU A 130 -7.03 5.19 -5.08
N LEU A 131 -6.49 6.34 -4.71
CA LEU A 131 -7.15 7.21 -3.72
C LEU A 131 -8.18 8.04 -4.50
N CYS A 132 -9.47 7.78 -4.28
CA CYS A 132 -10.53 8.65 -4.78
C CYS A 132 -10.67 9.91 -3.92
#